data_AF-A0A2B4T0N7-F1
#
_entry.id   AF-A0A2B4T0N7-F1
#
_cell.length_a   1.000
_cell.length_b   1.000
_cell.length_c   1.000
_cell.angle_alpha   90.00
_cell.angle_beta   90.00
_cell.angle_gamma   90.00
#
_symmetry.space_group_name_H-M   'P 1'
#
loop_
_entity.id
_entity.type
_entity.pdbx_description
1 polymer ?
#
loop_
_entity_poly.entity_id
_entity_poly.type
_entity_poly.pdbx_seq_one_letter_code
_entity_poly.pdbx_strand_id
1 'polypeptide(L)'
;MFSNESSDGKQLQDFRSREMRNRVRNYKKQMKTLEYSRLRSLVPSTACRPRVSKIEVIEEAIKYIAFLQATLSSRLEESNENSNSQETEERTESERKPKILRQKRQRFASYMIKTQKHTVPARRKFSRQKTTESEQPR
;
A
#
# COMPACT_ATOMS: atom_id res chain seq x y z
N MET A 1 -49.46 -21.13 -17.18
CA MET A 1 -48.11 -21.57 -16.78
C MET A 1 -47.26 -20.32 -16.61
N PHE A 2 -46.94 -19.92 -15.38
CA PHE A 2 -46.16 -18.71 -15.11
C PHE A 2 -44.70 -19.09 -14.83
N SER A 3 -43.79 -18.47 -15.58
CA SER A 3 -42.36 -18.77 -15.61
C SER A 3 -41.66 -18.45 -14.29
N ASN A 4 -40.96 -19.43 -13.74
CA ASN A 4 -40.27 -19.39 -12.45
C ASN A 4 -38.78 -18.99 -12.56
N GLU A 5 -38.40 -18.16 -13.53
CA GLU A 5 -36.99 -17.88 -13.84
C GLU A 5 -36.35 -16.72 -13.03
N SER A 6 -37.14 -15.99 -12.23
CA SER A 6 -36.65 -14.76 -11.57
C SER A 6 -35.98 -14.97 -10.20
N SER A 7 -36.09 -16.17 -9.62
CA SER A 7 -35.54 -16.48 -8.28
C SER A 7 -34.03 -16.76 -8.30
N ASP A 8 -33.55 -17.52 -9.29
CA ASP A 8 -32.16 -17.98 -9.33
C ASP A 8 -31.15 -16.85 -9.59
N GLY A 9 -31.50 -15.87 -10.43
CA GLY A 9 -30.65 -14.70 -10.70
C GLY A 9 -30.44 -13.81 -9.48
N LYS A 10 -31.47 -13.64 -8.64
CA LYS A 10 -31.39 -12.84 -7.40
C LYS A 10 -30.54 -13.55 -6.35
N GLN A 11 -30.73 -14.85 -6.17
CA GLN A 11 -29.91 -15.64 -5.24
C GLN A 11 -28.44 -15.61 -5.63
N LEU A 12 -28.11 -15.79 -6.91
CA LEU A 12 -26.72 -15.73 -7.40
C LEU A 12 -26.07 -14.35 -7.16
N GLN A 13 -26.83 -13.27 -7.30
CA GLN A 13 -26.37 -11.89 -7.04
C GLN A 13 -26.12 -11.65 -5.54
N ASP A 14 -26.97 -12.20 -4.68
CA ASP A 14 -26.80 -12.15 -3.22
C ASP A 14 -25.59 -12.96 -2.73
N PHE A 15 -25.36 -14.15 -3.32
CA PHE A 15 -24.16 -14.96 -3.06
C PHE A 15 -22.88 -14.20 -3.44
N ARG A 16 -22.82 -13.60 -4.64
CA ARG A 16 -21.68 -12.76 -5.07
C ARG A 16 -21.46 -11.58 -4.14
N SER A 17 -22.53 -10.93 -3.70
CA SER A 17 -22.47 -9.80 -2.76
C SER A 17 -21.98 -10.22 -1.37
N ARG A 18 -22.34 -11.42 -0.91
CA ARG A 18 -21.85 -12.01 0.35
C ARG A 18 -20.38 -12.39 0.24
N GLU A 19 -19.98 -12.99 -0.86
CA GLU A 19 -18.59 -13.38 -1.13
C GLU A 19 -17.68 -12.14 -1.16
N MET A 20 -18.10 -11.06 -1.83
CA MET A 20 -17.37 -9.80 -1.82
C MET A 20 -17.21 -9.21 -0.42
N ARG A 21 -18.28 -9.22 0.39
CA ARG A 21 -18.21 -8.79 1.79
C ARG A 21 -17.22 -9.65 2.60
N ASN A 22 -17.19 -10.95 2.38
CA ASN A 22 -16.25 -11.87 3.04
C ASN A 22 -14.80 -11.59 2.63
N ARG A 23 -14.53 -11.32 1.35
CA ARG A 23 -13.18 -10.94 0.88
C ARG A 23 -12.68 -9.69 1.59
N VAL A 24 -13.53 -8.66 1.70
CA VAL A 24 -13.18 -7.41 2.41
C VAL A 24 -12.90 -7.68 3.90
N ARG A 25 -13.75 -8.47 4.58
CA ARG A 25 -13.54 -8.83 5.98
C ARG A 25 -12.24 -9.61 6.19
N ASN A 26 -11.97 -10.59 5.33
CA ASN A 26 -10.76 -11.41 5.37
C ASN A 26 -9.52 -10.56 5.14
N TYR A 27 -9.55 -9.65 4.17
CA TYR A 27 -8.47 -8.69 3.94
C TYR A 27 -8.18 -7.86 5.19
N LYS A 28 -9.21 -7.26 5.81
CA LYS A 28 -9.04 -6.50 7.06
C LYS A 28 -8.45 -7.35 8.18
N LYS A 29 -8.87 -8.61 8.31
CA LYS A 29 -8.32 -9.55 9.30
C LYS A 29 -6.84 -9.84 9.04
N GLN A 30 -6.46 -10.13 7.80
CA GLN A 30 -5.07 -10.38 7.41
C GLN A 30 -4.18 -9.16 7.66
N MET A 31 -4.66 -7.96 7.32
CA MET A 31 -3.94 -6.72 7.60
C MET A 31 -3.66 -6.56 9.10
N LYS A 32 -4.65 -6.76 9.97
CA LYS A 32 -4.46 -6.70 11.42
C LYS A 32 -3.42 -7.70 11.93
N THR A 33 -3.41 -8.92 11.38
CA THR A 33 -2.42 -9.95 11.74
C THR A 33 -1.01 -9.54 11.30
N LEU A 34 -0.87 -9.00 10.10
CA LEU A 34 0.42 -8.53 9.57
C LEU A 34 0.95 -7.34 10.36
N GLU A 35 0.09 -6.36 10.67
CA GLU A 35 0.44 -5.20 11.49
C GLU A 35 0.90 -5.63 12.89
N TYR A 36 0.17 -6.55 13.52
CA TYR A 36 0.56 -7.09 14.82
C TYR A 36 1.93 -7.80 14.77
N SER A 37 2.13 -8.67 13.77
CA SER A 37 3.39 -9.37 13.58
C SER A 37 4.56 -8.40 13.38
N ARG A 38 4.35 -7.38 12.54
CA ARG A 38 5.32 -6.32 12.27
C ARG A 38 5.64 -5.50 13.52
N LEU A 39 4.64 -5.11 14.29
CA LEU A 39 4.85 -4.36 15.53
C LEU A 39 5.70 -5.17 16.50
N ARG A 40 5.36 -6.44 16.70
CA ARG A 40 6.11 -7.36 17.58
C ARG A 40 7.55 -7.55 17.15
N SER A 41 7.84 -7.59 15.84
CA SER A 41 9.22 -7.73 15.36
C SER A 41 10.04 -6.45 15.48
N LEU A 42 9.39 -5.28 15.51
CA LEU A 42 10.06 -3.97 15.65
C LEU A 42 10.39 -3.60 17.10
N VAL A 43 9.63 -4.13 18.06
CA VAL A 43 9.80 -3.83 19.48
C VAL A 43 10.76 -4.83 20.12
N PRO A 44 11.99 -4.43 20.53
CA PRO A 44 13.05 -5.35 20.95
C PRO A 44 12.65 -6.29 22.09
N SER A 45 11.96 -5.77 23.11
CA SER A 45 11.55 -6.54 24.29
C SER A 45 10.54 -7.65 23.98
N THR A 46 9.80 -7.56 22.88
CA THR A 46 8.77 -8.54 22.49
C THR A 46 9.18 -9.44 21.34
N ALA A 47 10.17 -9.04 20.54
CA ALA A 47 10.66 -9.79 19.38
C ALA A 47 11.28 -11.15 19.80
N CYS A 48 11.98 -11.19 20.94
CA CYS A 48 12.63 -12.40 21.44
C CYS A 48 11.71 -13.29 22.29
N ARG A 49 10.54 -12.81 22.71
CA ARG A 49 9.64 -13.53 23.62
C ARG A 49 8.64 -14.37 22.83
N PRO A 50 8.53 -15.70 23.04
CA PRO A 50 7.68 -16.57 22.21
C PRO A 50 6.18 -16.42 22.49
N ARG A 51 5.78 -16.14 23.73
CA ARG A 51 4.39 -15.91 24.14
C ARG A 51 4.27 -14.53 24.77
N VAL A 52 3.53 -13.65 24.11
CA VAL A 52 3.24 -12.28 24.54
C VAL A 52 1.82 -11.96 24.13
N SER A 53 1.07 -11.36 25.05
CA SER A 53 -0.28 -10.91 24.80
C SER A 53 -0.29 -9.66 23.91
N LYS A 54 -1.43 -9.38 23.26
CA LYS A 54 -1.56 -8.19 22.42
C LYS A 54 -1.40 -6.89 23.21
N ILE A 55 -1.83 -6.89 24.46
CA ILE A 55 -1.76 -5.73 25.36
C ILE A 55 -0.30 -5.45 25.70
N GLU A 56 0.45 -6.48 26.12
CA GLU A 56 1.89 -6.33 26.40
C GLU A 56 2.66 -5.81 25.19
N VAL A 57 2.35 -6.27 23.97
CA VAL A 57 3.01 -5.75 22.75
C VAL A 57 2.76 -4.26 22.56
N ILE A 58 1.55 -3.78 22.87
CA ILE A 58 1.21 -2.36 22.76
C ILE A 58 1.92 -1.54 23.85
N GLU A 59 1.91 -2.03 25.10
CA GLU A 59 2.59 -1.37 26.22
C GLU A 59 4.08 -1.22 25.98
N GLU A 60 4.74 -2.30 25.54
CA GLU A 60 6.16 -2.30 25.22
C GLU A 60 6.49 -1.41 24.01
N ALA A 61 5.59 -1.35 23.02
CA ALA A 61 5.74 -0.41 21.91
C ALA A 61 5.70 1.05 22.37
N ILE A 62 4.79 1.40 23.27
CA ILE A 62 4.67 2.77 23.81
C ILE A 62 5.96 3.14 24.56
N LYS A 63 6.46 2.24 25.43
CA LYS A 63 7.73 2.45 26.14
C LYS A 63 8.88 2.65 25.17
N TYR A 64 8.95 1.85 24.12
CA TYR A 64 10.02 1.95 23.13
C TYR A 64 9.95 3.25 22.31
N ILE A 65 8.76 3.71 21.93
CA ILE A 65 8.57 5.01 21.28
C ILE A 65 9.07 6.13 22.19
N ALA A 66 8.66 6.13 23.46
CA ALA A 66 9.09 7.15 24.43
C ALA A 66 10.62 7.16 24.61
N PHE A 67 11.23 5.98 24.71
CA PHE A 67 12.69 5.83 24.79
C PHE A 67 13.40 6.41 23.55
N LEU A 68 12.92 6.08 22.34
CA LEU A 68 13.49 6.60 21.10
C LEU A 68 13.32 8.12 21.00
N GLN A 69 12.16 8.66 21.38
CA GLN A 69 11.91 10.10 21.41
C GLN A 69 12.88 10.81 22.35
N ALA A 70 13.03 10.34 23.60
CA ALA A 70 13.97 10.91 24.56
C ALA A 70 15.42 10.85 24.06
N THR A 71 15.81 9.71 23.45
CA THR A 71 17.16 9.53 22.89
C THR A 71 17.43 10.49 21.74
N LEU A 72 16.45 10.71 20.87
CA LEU A 72 16.59 11.65 19.74
C LEU A 72 16.62 13.11 20.21
N SER A 73 15.81 13.47 21.22
CA SER A 73 15.83 14.80 21.83
C SER A 73 17.16 15.09 22.52
N SER A 74 17.70 14.15 23.32
CA SER A 74 19.00 14.33 24.01
C SER A 74 20.13 14.66 23.03
N ARG A 75 20.22 13.90 21.93
CA ARG A 75 21.25 14.13 20.90
C ARG A 75 21.13 15.48 20.21
N LEU A 76 19.91 15.98 20.06
CA LEU A 76 19.67 17.28 19.44
C LEU A 76 20.10 18.42 20.37
N GLU A 77 19.81 18.30 21.66
CA GLU A 77 20.28 19.26 22.68
C GLU A 77 21.81 19.21 22.82
N GLU A 78 22.43 18.02 22.89
CA GLU A 78 23.89 17.86 22.92
C GLU A 78 24.58 18.49 21.69
N SER A 79 23.98 18.35 20.50
CA SER A 79 24.49 18.99 19.28
C SER A 79 24.36 20.51 19.31
N ASN A 80 23.30 21.04 19.94
CA ASN A 80 23.10 22.47 20.09
C ASN A 80 24.04 23.06 21.15
N GLU A 81 24.24 22.40 22.30
CA GLU A 81 25.17 22.87 23.34
C GLU A 81 26.63 22.86 22.87
N ASN A 82 27.03 21.86 22.08
CA ASN A 82 28.35 21.82 21.45
C ASN A 82 28.53 22.88 20.35
N SER A 83 27.44 23.35 19.73
CA SER A 83 27.49 24.45 18.75
C SER A 83 27.46 25.82 19.44
N ASN A 84 26.78 25.93 20.59
CA ASN A 84 26.62 27.18 21.33
C ASN A 84 27.82 27.52 22.23
N SER A 85 28.77 26.60 22.40
CA SER A 85 30.07 26.86 23.05
C SER A 85 31.11 27.47 22.09
N GLN A 86 30.75 27.68 20.81
CA GLN A 86 31.60 28.34 19.82
C GLN A 86 31.03 29.63 19.21
N GLU A 87 29.78 30.02 19.51
CA GLU A 87 29.15 31.21 18.92
C GLU A 87 28.55 32.11 20.00
N THR A 88 29.42 32.92 20.61
CA THR A 88 29.01 34.25 21.05
C THR A 88 29.08 35.13 19.82
N GLU A 89 27.96 35.30 19.09
CA GLU A 89 27.54 36.55 18.45
C GLU A 89 26.39 36.34 17.42
N GLU A 90 25.40 37.22 17.58
CA GLU A 90 24.54 37.78 16.55
C GLU A 90 23.49 36.93 15.82
N ARG A 91 22.28 37.09 16.36
CA ARG A 91 20.98 37.02 15.71
C ARG A 91 20.87 37.99 14.51
N THR A 92 20.75 37.49 13.28
CA THR A 92 19.83 38.03 12.24
C THR A 92 19.61 37.05 11.06
N GLU A 93 18.38 37.12 10.55
CA GLU A 93 17.99 36.90 9.14
C GLU A 93 17.98 35.47 8.52
N SER A 94 16.74 34.98 8.38
CA SER A 94 16.12 34.45 7.15
C SER A 94 16.82 33.41 6.26
N GLU A 95 15.98 32.49 5.77
CA GLU A 95 16.25 31.47 4.74
C GLU A 95 16.93 30.20 5.29
N ARG A 96 16.50 28.95 5.04
CA ARG A 96 15.99 28.36 3.79
C ARG A 96 15.13 27.14 4.16
N LYS A 97 13.83 27.19 3.88
CA LYS A 97 13.01 25.97 3.74
C LYS A 97 13.43 25.30 2.43
N PRO A 98 13.90 24.04 2.39
CA PRO A 98 14.07 23.35 1.13
C PRO A 98 12.68 23.04 0.56
N LYS A 99 12.32 23.71 -0.53
CA LYS A 99 11.16 23.36 -1.36
C LYS A 99 11.51 22.06 -2.10
N ILE A 100 11.13 20.90 -1.56
CA ILE A 100 11.23 19.63 -2.28
C ILE A 100 10.13 19.61 -3.35
N LEU A 101 10.50 20.09 -4.54
CA LEU A 101 9.69 20.03 -5.74
C LEU A 101 9.60 18.58 -6.22
N ARG A 102 8.38 18.05 -6.24
CA ARG A 102 7.86 16.84 -6.91
C ARG A 102 8.83 16.10 -7.85
N GLN A 103 8.91 14.78 -7.67
CA GLN A 103 8.86 13.87 -8.81
C GLN A 103 7.88 12.71 -8.53
N LYS A 104 6.63 12.94 -8.92
CA LYS A 104 5.60 11.90 -9.00
C LYS A 104 5.81 11.17 -10.33
N ARG A 105 5.86 9.83 -10.26
CA ARG A 105 5.77 8.84 -11.36
C ARG A 105 7.07 8.49 -12.09
N GLN A 106 7.70 7.39 -11.68
CA GLN A 106 8.27 6.37 -12.58
C GLN A 106 8.37 5.01 -11.87
N ARG A 107 7.24 4.32 -11.62
CA ARG A 107 7.27 2.94 -11.07
C ARG A 107 6.17 2.01 -11.60
N PHE A 108 5.52 2.33 -12.73
CA PHE A 108 4.52 1.42 -13.32
C PHE A 108 5.10 0.50 -14.41
N ALA A 109 6.21 0.86 -15.06
CA ALA A 109 6.76 0.07 -16.15
C ALA A 109 7.42 -1.24 -15.67
N SER A 110 8.04 -1.26 -14.49
CA SER A 110 8.74 -2.44 -13.98
C SER A 110 7.79 -3.55 -13.51
N TYR A 111 6.56 -3.23 -13.12
CA TYR A 111 5.55 -4.24 -12.75
C TYR A 111 4.96 -4.94 -13.99
N MET A 112 4.75 -4.20 -15.09
CA MET A 112 4.23 -4.74 -16.35
C MET A 112 5.17 -5.77 -17.00
N ILE A 113 6.50 -5.63 -16.80
CA ILE A 113 7.48 -6.54 -17.39
C ILE A 113 7.53 -7.89 -16.65
N LYS A 114 7.27 -7.92 -15.34
CA LYS A 114 7.34 -9.16 -14.54
C LYS A 114 6.11 -10.06 -14.64
N THR A 115 4.94 -9.50 -14.99
CA THR A 115 3.71 -10.28 -15.19
C THR A 115 3.52 -10.74 -16.63
N GLN A 116 4.35 -10.27 -17.57
CA GLN A 116 4.37 -10.76 -18.95
C GLN A 116 5.17 -12.06 -19.07
N LYS A 117 4.80 -13.07 -18.26
CA LYS A 117 5.12 -14.47 -18.54
C LYS A 117 3.86 -15.10 -19.10
N HIS A 118 3.87 -15.40 -20.40
CA HIS A 118 2.81 -16.07 -21.17
C HIS A 118 1.53 -15.25 -21.44
N THR A 119 1.60 -14.31 -22.38
CA THR A 119 0.50 -14.14 -23.34
C THR A 119 0.99 -14.62 -24.69
N VAL A 120 0.33 -15.66 -25.21
CA VAL A 120 0.58 -16.20 -26.55
C VAL A 120 0.41 -15.04 -27.54
N PRO A 121 1.28 -14.88 -28.56
CA PRO A 121 1.04 -13.90 -29.60
C PRO A 121 -0.35 -14.14 -30.18
N ALA A 122 -1.23 -13.14 -30.10
CA ALA A 122 -2.54 -13.22 -30.72
C ALA A 122 -2.35 -13.36 -32.24
N ARG A 123 -2.38 -14.60 -32.73
CA ARG A 123 -2.28 -14.94 -34.14
C ARG A 123 -3.56 -14.51 -34.85
N ARG A 124 -3.46 -13.39 -35.58
CA ARG A 124 -4.16 -12.97 -36.82
C ARG A 124 -5.60 -13.47 -37.05
N LYS A 125 -6.47 -12.53 -37.43
CA LYS A 125 -7.26 -12.65 -38.67
C LYS A 125 -7.34 -11.27 -39.36
N PHE A 126 -6.62 -11.10 -40.46
CA PHE A 126 -7.05 -10.14 -41.48
C PHE A 126 -8.39 -10.66 -42.00
N SER A 127 -9.48 -10.02 -41.60
CA SER A 127 -10.76 -10.20 -42.26
C SER A 127 -10.64 -9.52 -43.63
N ARG A 128 -10.51 -10.31 -44.70
CA ARG A 128 -10.74 -9.82 -46.06
C ARG A 128 -12.21 -9.39 -46.11
N GLN A 129 -12.46 -8.08 -46.10
CA GLN A 129 -13.74 -7.55 -46.51
C GLN A 129 -13.95 -7.95 -47.97
N LYS A 130 -14.98 -8.76 -48.22
CA LYS A 130 -15.54 -8.94 -49.56
C LYS A 130 -16.19 -7.61 -49.91
N THR A 131 -15.62 -6.88 -50.87
CA THR A 131 -16.29 -5.80 -51.58
C THR A 131 -17.43 -6.43 -52.37
N THR A 132 -18.66 -6.29 -51.86
CA THR A 132 -19.86 -6.37 -52.66
C THR A 132 -20.09 -4.97 -53.23
N GLU A 133 -19.53 -4.69 -54.39
CA GLU A 133 -20.05 -3.62 -55.25
C GLU A 133 -20.78 -4.27 -56.41
N SER A 134 -22.09 -4.11 -56.32
CA SER A 134 -23.05 -4.29 -57.39
C SER A 134 -23.06 -3.04 -58.27
N GLU A 135 -22.67 -3.17 -59.53
CA GLU A 135 -23.05 -2.27 -60.63
C GLU A 135 -22.85 -3.05 -61.94
N GLN A 136 -23.90 -3.71 -62.45
CA GLN A 136 -24.88 -3.22 -63.43
C GLN A 136 -24.53 -3.69 -64.86
N PRO A 137 -25.53 -4.03 -65.68
CA PRO A 137 -25.37 -4.87 -66.86
C PRO A 137 -25.21 -4.04 -68.14
N ARG A 138 -24.49 -4.60 -69.13
CA ARG A 138 -24.78 -4.47 -70.56
C ARG A 138 -24.03 -5.53 -71.35
#